data_AF-A0A482WH79-F1
#
_entry.id   AF-A0A482WH79-F1
#
_cell.length_a   1.000
_cell.length_b   1.000
_cell.length_c   1.000
_cell.angle_alpha   90.00
_cell.angle_beta   90.00
_cell.angle_gamma   90.00
#
_symmetry.space_group_name_H-M   'P 1'
#
loop_
_entity.id
_entity.type
_entity.pdbx_description
1 polymer ?
#
loop_
_entity_poly.entity_id
_entity_poly.type
_entity_poly.pdbx_seq_one_letter_code
_entity_poly.pdbx_strand_id
1 'polypeptide(L)'
;MHETRREQSKDILLTNVQYYTTVGNEEENILDLIDVPKVNGCVLEVPCWRQRLFSSCYTMEGTENLSEDVFHKRHARLEIDERRRKRWDVQRIREQRQLEKLRQRERRNNAGEDSEELYSLWPTSDDVGAVDISPMLPVAAFGYNIPKFPDSKPIEFSLPWIGSEKTLNNTTSRLRHNSAKRAST
;
A
#
# COMPACT_ATOMS: atom_id res chain seq x y z
N MET A 1 -6.68 -53.02 -7.06
CA MET A 1 -6.95 -51.68 -6.51
C MET A 1 -5.64 -50.95 -6.44
N HIS A 2 -5.36 -50.07 -7.41
CA HIS A 2 -4.14 -49.26 -7.43
C HIS A 2 -4.46 -47.88 -6.88
N GLU A 3 -3.93 -47.60 -5.70
CA GLU A 3 -3.95 -46.29 -5.05
C GLU A 3 -3.00 -45.35 -5.82
N THR A 4 -3.54 -44.51 -6.70
CA THR A 4 -2.75 -43.43 -7.32
C THR A 4 -2.54 -42.32 -6.30
N ARG A 5 -1.32 -42.28 -5.73
CA ARG A 5 -0.80 -41.16 -4.95
C ARG A 5 -0.96 -39.88 -5.77
N ARG A 6 -1.90 -39.01 -5.37
CA ARG A 6 -2.04 -37.66 -5.94
C ARG A 6 -0.73 -36.91 -5.74
N GLU A 7 0.04 -36.72 -6.81
CA GLU A 7 1.06 -35.68 -6.86
C GLU A 7 0.33 -34.34 -6.70
N GLN A 8 0.48 -33.73 -5.53
CA GLN A 8 -0.02 -32.38 -5.33
C GLN A 8 0.71 -31.46 -6.32
N SER A 9 -0.05 -30.82 -7.20
CA SER A 9 0.42 -29.88 -8.22
C SER A 9 1.18 -28.73 -7.57
N LYS A 10 2.51 -28.79 -7.57
CA LYS A 10 3.41 -27.82 -6.91
C LYS A 10 3.40 -26.41 -7.54
N ASP A 11 2.75 -26.27 -8.70
CA ASP A 11 2.89 -25.11 -9.57
C ASP A 11 1.56 -24.43 -9.93
N ILE A 12 0.55 -24.50 -9.05
CA ILE A 12 -0.75 -23.83 -9.30
C ILE A 12 -0.63 -22.30 -9.41
N LEU A 13 0.44 -21.73 -8.84
CA LEU A 13 0.75 -20.30 -8.90
C LEU A 13 1.77 -19.95 -9.98
N LEU A 14 2.01 -20.86 -10.92
CA LEU A 14 2.78 -20.62 -12.13
C LEU A 14 1.92 -20.97 -13.35
N THR A 15 2.15 -20.29 -14.48
CA THR A 15 1.45 -20.50 -15.73
C THR A 15 2.43 -20.42 -16.89
N ASN A 16 2.25 -21.26 -17.90
CA ASN A 16 2.96 -21.16 -19.18
C ASN A 16 2.24 -20.25 -20.19
N VAL A 17 1.10 -19.66 -19.79
CA VAL A 17 0.33 -18.73 -20.60
C VAL A 17 0.75 -17.30 -20.26
N GLN A 18 1.13 -16.54 -21.28
CA GLN A 18 1.47 -15.13 -21.15
C GLN A 18 0.24 -14.33 -20.68
N TYR A 19 0.43 -13.43 -19.73
CA TYR A 19 -0.61 -12.46 -19.40
C TYR A 19 -0.87 -11.58 -20.60
N TYR A 20 -2.14 -11.31 -20.86
CA TYR A 20 -2.51 -10.28 -21.81
C TYR A 20 -1.98 -8.94 -21.29
N THR A 21 -0.92 -8.45 -21.94
CA THR A 21 -0.37 -7.12 -21.70
C THR A 21 -0.73 -6.25 -22.90
N THR A 22 -1.48 -5.16 -22.68
CA THR A 22 -1.79 -4.16 -23.71
C THR A 22 -0.56 -3.35 -24.14
N VAL A 23 0.60 -3.64 -23.58
CA VAL A 23 1.89 -3.02 -23.89
C VAL A 23 2.68 -3.96 -24.78
N GLY A 24 2.73 -3.64 -26.08
CA GLY A 24 3.69 -4.22 -27.03
C GLY A 24 3.17 -5.26 -28.02
N ASN A 25 1.88 -5.57 -28.06
CA ASN A 25 1.30 -6.42 -29.11
C ASN A 25 0.54 -5.54 -30.12
N GLU A 26 1.19 -5.22 -31.25
CA GLU A 26 0.57 -4.41 -32.32
C GLU A 26 -0.41 -5.23 -33.19
N GLU A 27 -0.43 -6.56 -33.08
CA GLU A 27 -1.09 -7.42 -34.07
C GLU A 27 -2.41 -8.08 -33.63
N GLU A 28 -2.81 -7.98 -32.36
CA GLU A 28 -4.16 -8.42 -31.94
C GLU A 28 -4.85 -7.34 -31.11
N ASN A 29 -5.40 -6.35 -31.83
CA ASN A 29 -6.32 -5.38 -31.25
C ASN A 29 -7.66 -6.07 -30.97
N ILE A 30 -7.83 -6.59 -29.75
CA ILE A 30 -9.10 -7.16 -29.26
C ILE A 30 -10.27 -6.14 -29.36
N LEU A 31 -9.96 -4.86 -29.55
CA LEU A 31 -10.93 -3.80 -29.84
C LEU A 31 -11.75 -4.02 -31.13
N ASP A 32 -11.30 -4.85 -32.08
CA ASP A 32 -12.05 -5.09 -33.32
C ASP A 32 -13.07 -6.25 -33.21
N LEU A 33 -12.99 -7.09 -32.17
CA LEU A 33 -13.89 -8.23 -31.94
C LEU A 33 -14.93 -7.99 -30.85
N ILE A 34 -14.72 -6.96 -30.02
CA ILE A 34 -15.73 -6.47 -29.10
C ILE A 34 -16.57 -5.47 -29.89
N ASP A 35 -17.88 -5.65 -29.97
CA ASP A 35 -18.80 -4.62 -30.43
C ASP A 35 -18.66 -3.44 -29.46
N VAL A 36 -17.69 -2.55 -29.74
CA VAL A 36 -17.34 -1.43 -28.89
C VAL A 36 -18.60 -0.58 -28.84
N PRO A 37 -19.28 -0.45 -27.69
CA PRO A 37 -20.37 0.50 -27.59
C PRO A 37 -19.73 1.83 -27.92
N LYS A 38 -20.12 2.43 -29.05
CA LYS A 38 -19.56 3.69 -29.57
C LYS A 38 -19.40 4.66 -28.41
N VAL A 39 -18.19 4.73 -27.87
CA VAL A 39 -17.91 5.54 -26.68
C VAL A 39 -17.85 6.94 -27.20
N ASN A 40 -19.01 7.59 -27.17
CA ASN A 40 -19.13 9.00 -27.47
C ASN A 40 -18.30 9.75 -26.43
N GLY A 41 -17.01 9.96 -26.71
CA GLY A 41 -16.09 10.87 -26.02
C GLY A 41 -15.96 10.70 -24.49
N CYS A 42 -14.75 10.36 -24.06
CA CYS A 42 -14.24 10.61 -22.70
C CYS A 42 -14.90 9.84 -21.53
N VAL A 43 -14.32 8.68 -21.19
CA VAL A 43 -14.34 8.16 -19.81
C VAL A 43 -12.97 8.38 -19.16
N LEU A 44 -12.49 9.62 -19.25
CA LEU A 44 -11.27 10.07 -18.58
C LEU A 44 -11.66 11.39 -17.91
N GLU A 45 -11.80 11.35 -16.58
CA GLU A 45 -12.14 12.51 -15.73
C GLU A 45 -10.92 13.46 -15.69
N VAL A 46 -10.65 14.10 -16.82
CA VAL A 46 -9.60 15.11 -16.94
C VAL A 46 -10.23 16.46 -16.60
N PRO A 47 -9.73 17.17 -15.57
CA PRO A 47 -10.19 18.53 -15.28
C PRO A 47 -10.01 19.41 -16.52
N CYS A 48 -11.09 20.03 -16.98
CA CYS A 48 -11.05 21.00 -18.08
C CYS A 48 -11.44 22.39 -17.58
N TRP A 49 -10.90 23.42 -18.22
CA TRP A 49 -11.34 24.80 -18.04
C TRP A 49 -12.20 25.24 -19.23
N ARG A 50 -13.08 26.22 -19.01
CA ARG A 50 -13.92 26.82 -20.05
C ARG A 50 -13.92 28.34 -19.93
N GLN A 51 -14.05 29.02 -21.06
CA GLN A 51 -14.23 30.47 -21.06
C GLN A 51 -15.64 30.80 -20.55
N ARG A 52 -15.71 31.60 -19.49
CA ARG A 52 -16.95 32.13 -18.94
C ARG A 52 -16.80 33.64 -18.84
N LEU A 53 -17.70 34.37 -19.50
CA LEU A 53 -17.75 35.83 -19.40
C LEU A 53 -18.41 36.20 -18.08
N PHE A 54 -17.77 37.09 -17.33
CA PHE A 54 -18.30 37.68 -16.11
C PHE A 54 -18.46 39.18 -16.30
N SER A 55 -19.65 39.68 -16.00
CA SER A 55 -19.90 41.12 -15.91
C SER A 55 -19.50 41.60 -14.52
N SER A 56 -18.87 42.78 -14.42
CA SER A 56 -18.61 43.41 -13.12
C SER A 56 -19.95 43.76 -12.47
N CYS A 57 -20.31 43.06 -11.40
CA CYS A 57 -21.46 43.36 -10.57
C CYS A 57 -21.00 43.55 -9.13
N TYR A 58 -21.13 44.78 -8.62
CA TYR A 58 -20.94 45.06 -7.21
C TYR A 58 -22.23 44.67 -6.45
N THR A 59 -22.13 43.74 -5.49
CA THR A 59 -23.22 43.39 -4.59
C THR A 59 -22.83 43.74 -3.14
N MET A 60 -23.74 44.39 -2.43
CA MET A 60 -23.52 44.81 -1.03
C MET A 60 -23.37 43.62 -0.06
N GLU A 61 -23.88 42.46 -0.43
CA GLU A 61 -23.76 41.21 0.32
C GLU A 61 -22.88 40.21 -0.43
N GLY A 62 -22.07 39.46 0.31
CA GLY A 62 -21.25 38.36 -0.23
C GLY A 62 -19.90 38.76 -0.83
N THR A 63 -19.51 40.04 -0.81
CA THR A 63 -18.16 40.45 -1.23
C THR A 63 -17.17 40.09 -0.13
N GLU A 64 -16.25 39.16 -0.42
CA GLU A 64 -15.18 38.82 0.51
C GLU A 64 -14.21 40.00 0.68
N ASN A 65 -13.66 40.13 1.89
CA ASN A 65 -12.63 41.14 2.12
C ASN A 65 -11.30 40.68 1.51
N LEU A 66 -10.87 41.39 0.47
CA LEU A 66 -9.63 41.14 -0.27
C LEU A 66 -8.43 41.91 0.29
N SER A 67 -8.54 42.51 1.48
CA SER A 67 -7.41 43.20 2.10
C SER A 67 -6.30 42.23 2.49
N GLU A 68 -5.07 42.73 2.40
CA GLU A 68 -3.87 41.96 2.66
C GLU A 68 -3.84 41.36 4.10
N ASP A 69 -4.38 42.09 5.08
CA ASP A 69 -4.49 41.61 6.48
C ASP A 69 -5.33 40.33 6.62
N VAL A 70 -6.38 40.18 5.79
CA VAL A 70 -7.25 38.99 5.82
C VAL A 70 -6.48 37.76 5.33
N PHE A 71 -5.70 37.91 4.26
CA PHE A 71 -4.84 36.84 3.76
C PHE A 71 -3.73 36.50 4.74
N HIS A 72 -3.09 37.51 5.35
CA HIS A 72 -2.09 37.30 6.40
C HIS A 72 -2.66 36.48 7.56
N LYS A 73 -3.83 36.85 8.09
CA LYS A 73 -4.48 36.10 9.18
C LYS A 73 -4.85 34.68 8.76
N ARG A 74 -5.37 34.49 7.55
CA ARG A 74 -5.73 33.17 7.02
C ARG A 74 -4.51 32.26 6.87
N HIS A 75 -3.36 32.80 6.46
CA HIS A 75 -2.16 32.02 6.16
C HIS A 75 -1.14 31.92 7.31
N ALA A 76 -1.23 32.77 8.34
CA ALA A 76 -0.23 32.83 9.42
C ALA A 76 0.06 31.47 10.07
N ARG A 77 -0.98 30.65 10.33
CA ARG A 77 -0.80 29.33 10.92
C ARG A 77 -0.06 28.37 9.99
N LEU A 78 -0.46 28.32 8.71
CA LEU A 78 0.15 27.45 7.71
C LEU A 78 1.63 27.79 7.50
N GLU A 79 1.93 29.07 7.44
CA GLU A 79 3.30 29.56 7.33
C GLU A 79 4.16 29.15 8.54
N ILE A 80 3.64 29.31 9.76
CA ILE A 80 4.34 28.89 10.98
C ILE A 80 4.59 27.38 10.98
N ASP A 81 3.60 26.59 10.60
CA ASP A 81 3.69 25.12 10.55
C ASP A 81 4.73 24.67 9.50
N GLU A 82 4.78 25.31 8.33
CA GLU A 82 5.83 25.06 7.34
C GLU A 82 7.21 25.46 7.84
N ARG A 83 7.37 26.63 8.46
CA ARG A 83 8.64 27.07 9.05
C ARG A 83 9.11 26.10 10.14
N ARG A 84 8.19 25.56 10.95
CA ARG A 84 8.50 24.56 11.98
C ARG A 84 8.96 23.24 11.35
N ARG A 85 8.24 22.73 10.34
CA ARG A 85 8.62 21.52 9.60
C ARG A 85 10.00 21.66 8.97
N LYS A 86 10.27 22.78 8.29
CA LYS A 86 11.60 23.07 7.71
C LYS A 86 12.74 23.01 8.74
N ARG A 87 12.54 23.60 9.93
CA ARG A 87 13.55 23.53 11.00
C ARG A 87 13.78 22.10 11.49
N TRP A 88 12.69 21.35 11.66
CA TRP A 88 12.75 19.95 12.09
C TRP A 88 13.49 19.07 11.09
N ASP A 89 13.20 19.23 9.79
CA ASP A 89 13.87 18.47 8.73
C ASP A 89 15.36 18.81 8.64
N VAL A 90 15.72 20.10 8.77
CA VAL A 90 17.14 20.52 8.82
C VAL A 90 17.87 19.88 10.00
N GLN A 91 17.25 19.85 11.18
CA GLN A 91 17.82 19.20 12.35
C GLN A 91 18.02 17.69 12.11
N ARG A 92 16.97 17.01 11.63
CA ARG A 92 17.01 15.58 11.32
C ARG A 92 18.11 15.24 10.31
N ILE A 93 18.26 16.03 9.24
CA ILE A 93 19.31 15.83 8.24
C ILE A 93 20.71 15.97 8.87
N ARG A 94 20.91 16.94 9.76
CA ARG A 94 22.19 17.12 10.47
C ARG A 94 22.51 15.93 11.36
N GLU A 95 21.53 15.46 12.14
CA GLU A 95 21.66 14.30 13.02
C GLU A 95 21.95 13.02 12.21
N GLN A 96 21.22 12.79 11.11
CA GLN A 96 21.45 11.67 10.21
C GLN A 96 22.86 11.67 9.63
N ARG A 97 23.36 12.82 9.17
CA ARG A 97 24.74 12.95 8.66
C ARG A 97 25.79 12.68 9.73
N GLN A 98 25.56 13.12 10.97
CA GLN A 98 26.47 12.82 12.08
C GLN A 98 26.49 11.32 12.40
N LEU A 99 25.33 10.68 12.48
CA LEU A 99 25.22 9.22 12.70
C LEU A 99 25.86 8.42 11.57
N GLU A 100 25.63 8.80 10.32
CA GLU A 100 26.25 8.16 9.16
C GLU A 100 27.78 8.29 9.19
N LYS A 101 28.31 9.46 9.52
CA LYS A 101 29.75 9.69 9.66
C LYS A 101 30.36 8.87 10.80
N LEU A 102 29.64 8.68 11.91
CA LEU A 102 30.07 7.82 13.01
C LEU A 102 30.11 6.35 12.58
N ARG A 103 29.04 5.86 11.94
CA ARG A 103 28.99 4.48 11.37
C ARG A 103 30.09 4.23 10.35
N GLN A 104 30.43 5.22 9.52
CA GLN A 104 31.53 5.09 8.56
C GLN A 104 32.90 4.95 9.25
N ARG A 105 33.12 5.66 10.38
CA ARG A 105 34.35 5.52 11.17
C ARG A 105 34.44 4.17 11.84
N GLU A 106 33.35 3.69 12.42
CA GLU A 106 33.25 2.35 13.00
C GLU A 106 33.57 1.28 11.94
N ARG A 107 32.91 1.32 10.78
CA ARG A 107 33.20 0.40 9.66
C ARG A 107 34.67 0.41 9.24
N ARG A 108 35.30 1.59 9.17
CA ARG A 108 36.73 1.70 8.80
C ARG A 108 37.65 1.16 9.89
N ASN A 109 37.30 1.35 11.16
CA ASN A 109 38.06 0.82 12.28
C ASN A 109 37.93 -0.70 12.39
N ASN A 110 36.73 -1.24 12.13
CA ASN A 110 36.46 -2.67 12.15
C ASN A 110 36.98 -3.39 10.89
N ALA A 111 37.18 -2.68 9.77
CA ALA A 111 37.78 -3.25 8.54
C ALA A 111 39.27 -3.66 8.69
N GLY A 112 39.89 -3.46 9.85
CA GLY A 112 41.23 -3.97 10.18
C GLY A 112 41.22 -5.20 11.10
N GLU A 113 40.06 -5.61 11.62
CA GLU A 113 39.89 -6.86 12.35
C GLU A 113 39.28 -7.87 11.38
N ASP A 114 40.14 -8.67 10.74
CA ASP A 114 39.78 -9.88 9.98
C ASP A 114 39.15 -10.93 10.93
N SER A 115 37.98 -10.61 11.45
CA SER A 115 37.03 -11.61 11.89
C SER A 115 35.86 -11.51 10.93
N GLU A 116 35.34 -12.64 10.47
CA GLU A 116 34.08 -12.72 9.73
C GLU A 116 32.93 -12.27 10.64
N GLU A 117 32.90 -10.99 10.97
CA GLU A 117 31.84 -10.36 11.71
C GLU A 117 30.64 -10.29 10.78
N LEU A 118 29.58 -11.05 11.09
CA LEU A 118 28.31 -11.05 10.36
C LEU A 118 27.70 -9.64 10.39
N TYR A 119 28.08 -8.77 9.46
CA TYR A 119 27.57 -7.41 9.32
C TYR A 119 26.14 -7.36 8.77
N SER A 120 25.68 -8.44 8.13
CA SER A 120 24.37 -8.54 7.51
C SER A 120 23.92 -10.00 7.43
N LEU A 121 22.65 -10.24 7.78
CA LEU A 121 21.97 -11.51 7.48
C LEU A 121 21.31 -11.51 6.09
N TRP A 122 21.43 -10.39 5.36
CA TRP A 122 20.92 -10.25 4.01
C TRP A 122 22.03 -10.55 2.99
N PRO A 123 21.71 -11.32 1.93
CA PRO A 123 22.66 -11.60 0.87
C PRO A 123 23.12 -10.29 0.19
N THR A 124 24.40 -10.24 -0.12
CA THR A 124 25.06 -9.19 -0.88
C THR A 124 25.01 -9.49 -2.38
N SER A 125 25.40 -8.54 -3.22
CA SER A 125 25.44 -8.76 -4.67
C SER A 125 26.45 -9.85 -5.09
N ASP A 126 27.48 -10.06 -4.27
CA ASP A 126 28.50 -11.08 -4.49
C ASP A 126 28.01 -12.49 -4.13
N ASP A 127 26.95 -12.59 -3.31
CA ASP A 127 26.30 -13.87 -2.95
C ASP A 127 25.37 -14.42 -4.05
N VAL A 128 25.22 -13.69 -5.17
CA VAL A 128 24.40 -14.13 -6.31
C VAL A 128 25.15 -15.20 -7.10
N GLY A 129 24.91 -16.47 -6.77
CA GLY A 129 25.58 -17.60 -7.42
C GLY A 129 25.14 -17.90 -8.86
N ALA A 130 23.88 -17.62 -9.21
CA ALA A 130 23.35 -17.87 -10.55
C ALA A 130 22.06 -17.08 -10.82
N VAL A 131 21.77 -16.83 -12.09
CA VAL A 131 20.47 -16.35 -12.56
C VAL A 131 19.71 -17.54 -13.13
N ASP A 132 18.56 -17.85 -12.57
CA ASP A 132 17.68 -18.88 -13.09
C ASP A 132 16.62 -18.27 -14.01
N ILE A 133 16.45 -18.85 -15.19
CA ILE A 133 15.44 -18.42 -16.17
C ILE A 133 14.33 -19.46 -16.15
N SER A 134 13.23 -19.13 -15.47
CA SER A 134 12.06 -20.00 -15.45
C SER A 134 11.20 -19.78 -16.69
N PRO A 135 10.80 -20.84 -17.42
CA PRO A 135 9.89 -20.74 -18.55
C PRO A 135 8.42 -20.53 -18.12
N MET A 136 8.13 -20.53 -16.81
CA MET A 136 6.78 -20.35 -16.27
C MET A 136 6.65 -18.97 -15.61
N LEU A 137 5.54 -18.31 -15.85
CA LEU A 137 5.19 -16.99 -15.31
C LEU A 137 4.40 -17.12 -14.00
N PRO A 138 4.57 -16.21 -13.03
CA PRO A 138 3.80 -16.22 -11.79
C PRO A 138 2.32 -15.89 -12.03
N VAL A 139 1.40 -16.55 -11.33
CA VAL A 139 -0.05 -16.22 -11.32
C VAL A 139 -0.27 -14.83 -10.73
N ALA A 140 -0.91 -13.93 -11.49
CA ALA A 140 -1.19 -12.56 -11.05
C ALA A 140 -2.69 -12.28 -10.91
N ALA A 141 -3.05 -11.49 -9.90
CA ALA A 141 -4.39 -10.94 -9.69
C ALA A 141 -4.29 -9.44 -9.40
N PHE A 142 -5.15 -8.63 -10.01
CA PHE A 142 -5.14 -7.16 -9.88
C PHE A 142 -3.79 -6.49 -10.21
N GLY A 143 -3.00 -7.10 -11.11
CA GLY A 143 -1.67 -6.60 -11.48
C GLY A 143 -0.54 -7.00 -10.53
N TYR A 144 -0.80 -7.84 -9.52
CA TYR A 144 0.20 -8.32 -8.56
C TYR A 144 0.31 -9.84 -8.54
N ASN A 145 1.53 -10.36 -8.41
CA ASN A 145 1.78 -11.79 -8.26
C ASN A 145 1.15 -12.32 -6.96
N ILE A 146 0.41 -13.43 -7.05
CA ILE A 146 -0.20 -14.07 -5.91
C ILE A 146 0.89 -14.75 -5.07
N PRO A 147 1.02 -14.44 -3.77
CA PRO A 147 2.00 -15.08 -2.91
C PRO A 147 1.66 -16.54 -2.65
N LYS A 148 2.68 -17.39 -2.51
CA LYS A 148 2.51 -18.77 -2.05
C LYS A 148 2.12 -18.76 -0.57
N PHE A 149 1.04 -19.46 -0.23
CA PHE A 149 0.72 -19.76 1.16
C PHE A 149 1.67 -20.86 1.68
N PRO A 150 2.04 -20.85 2.97
CA PRO A 150 2.92 -21.87 3.52
C PRO A 150 2.29 -23.26 3.40
N ASP A 151 3.01 -24.20 2.78
CA ASP A 151 2.56 -25.59 2.58
C ASP A 151 2.43 -26.39 3.90
N SER A 152 2.94 -25.84 5.01
CA SER A 152 3.06 -26.55 6.28
C SER A 152 1.72 -26.84 6.96
N LYS A 153 0.63 -26.11 6.63
CA LYS A 153 -0.72 -26.40 7.10
C LYS A 153 -1.78 -25.71 6.21
N PRO A 154 -2.91 -26.37 5.87
CA PRO A 154 -4.06 -25.68 5.30
C PRO A 154 -4.51 -24.57 6.25
N ILE A 155 -4.45 -23.31 5.80
CA ILE A 155 -4.98 -22.17 6.55
C ILE A 155 -6.51 -22.28 6.48
N GLU A 156 -7.14 -22.73 7.56
CA GLU A 156 -8.59 -22.69 7.67
C GLU A 156 -9.07 -21.25 7.81
N PHE A 157 -10.14 -20.90 7.11
CA PHE A 157 -10.71 -19.57 7.19
C PHE A 157 -11.17 -19.27 8.61
N SER A 158 -10.75 -18.14 9.15
CA SER A 158 -11.22 -17.66 10.45
C SER A 158 -11.46 -16.16 10.38
N LEU A 159 -12.44 -15.69 11.14
CA LEU A 159 -12.71 -14.27 11.24
C LEU A 159 -11.67 -13.64 12.18
N PRO A 160 -10.97 -12.56 11.78
CA PRO A 160 -9.89 -11.97 12.58
C PRO A 160 -10.29 -11.55 14.00
N TRP A 161 -11.57 -11.25 14.22
CA TRP A 161 -12.13 -10.83 15.51
C TRP A 161 -12.77 -11.97 16.32
N ILE A 162 -12.94 -13.15 15.71
CA ILE A 162 -13.41 -14.36 16.40
C ILE A 162 -12.18 -15.21 16.66
N GLY A 163 -11.38 -14.77 17.64
CA GLY A 163 -10.13 -15.43 17.97
C GLY A 163 -10.33 -16.92 18.20
N SER A 164 -9.43 -17.71 17.62
CA SER A 164 -9.27 -19.14 17.91
C SER A 164 -9.17 -19.34 19.43
N GLU A 165 -10.19 -19.97 19.99
CA GLU A 165 -10.23 -20.64 21.30
C GLU A 165 -9.73 -19.85 22.53
N LYS A 166 -10.16 -18.60 22.74
CA LYS A 166 -10.12 -17.99 24.10
C LYS A 166 -11.34 -17.14 24.51
N THR A 167 -12.36 -16.99 23.65
CA THR A 167 -13.48 -16.06 23.90
C THR A 167 -14.87 -16.72 24.00
N LEU A 168 -14.96 -18.01 24.32
CA LEU A 168 -16.24 -18.65 24.66
C LEU A 168 -16.63 -18.57 26.16
N ASN A 169 -15.89 -17.80 26.97
CA ASN A 169 -16.13 -17.76 28.41
C ASN A 169 -16.84 -16.49 28.92
N ASN A 170 -17.13 -15.49 28.07
CA ASN A 170 -17.60 -14.18 28.55
C ASN A 170 -18.92 -13.64 27.96
N THR A 171 -19.66 -14.42 27.19
CA THR A 171 -20.94 -13.97 26.59
C THR A 171 -22.20 -14.49 27.28
N THR A 172 -22.11 -15.30 28.34
CA THR A 172 -23.28 -15.76 29.10
C THR A 172 -23.59 -14.96 30.38
N SER A 173 -22.75 -14.01 30.79
CA SER A 173 -22.96 -13.27 32.05
C SER A 173 -23.73 -11.96 31.91
N ARG A 174 -23.97 -11.45 30.69
CA ARG A 174 -24.60 -10.13 30.49
C ARG A 174 -26.13 -10.14 30.27
N LEU A 175 -26.78 -11.30 30.35
CA LEU A 175 -28.24 -11.42 30.14
C LEU A 175 -29.05 -11.67 31.43
N ARG A 176 -28.45 -11.70 32.63
CA ARG A 176 -29.18 -11.98 33.88
C ARG A 176 -29.45 -10.77 34.79
N HIS A 177 -29.19 -9.54 34.35
CA HIS A 177 -29.35 -8.36 35.22
C HIS A 177 -30.56 -7.44 34.91
N ASN A 178 -31.55 -7.91 34.12
CA ASN A 178 -32.75 -7.12 33.79
C ASN A 178 -34.09 -7.83 34.10
N SER A 179 -34.15 -8.63 35.17
CA SER A 179 -35.42 -9.22 35.64
C SER A 179 -35.53 -9.15 37.15
N ALA A 180 -35.54 -7.92 37.69
CA ALA A 180 -35.96 -7.63 39.05
C ALA A 180 -36.47 -6.18 39.13
N LYS A 181 -37.65 -5.93 38.55
CA LYS A 181 -38.54 -4.80 38.87
C LYS A 181 -39.81 -4.93 38.02
N ARG A 182 -40.83 -5.59 38.58
CA ARG A 182 -42.28 -5.41 38.33
C ARG A 182 -43.06 -6.49 39.10
N ALA A 183 -43.52 -6.14 40.29
CA ALA A 183 -44.76 -6.59 40.89
C ALA A 183 -44.95 -5.80 42.19
N SER A 184 -45.61 -4.65 42.08
CA SER A 184 -46.34 -4.05 43.19
C SER A 184 -47.75 -4.64 43.16
N THR A 185 -48.18 -5.22 44.26
CA THR A 185 -49.58 -5.22 44.70
C THR A 185 -49.57 -5.30 46.21
#